data_AF-A0AAW0HN22-F1
#
_entry.id   AF-A0AAW0HN22-F1
#
_cell.length_a   1.000
_cell.length_b   1.000
_cell.length_c   1.000
_cell.angle_alpha   90.00
_cell.angle_beta   90.00
_cell.angle_gamma   90.00
#
_symmetry.space_group_name_H-M   'P 1'
#
loop_
_entity.id
_entity.type
_entity.pdbx_description
1 polymer ?
#
loop_
_entity_poly.entity_id
_entity_poly.type
_entity_poly.pdbx_seq_one_letter_code
_entity_poly.pdbx_strand_id
1 'polypeptide(L)'
;MGSMGVKLLESRLCLLLLPPLVIMVASVQTPRGLTPSQWFEIQHVNNRPGLRCTAAMRGVNNYTRRCKDKNTFLHTSFAAVVDATLGLSPPLDGGSTSDSQRVRP
;
A
#
# COMPACT_ATOMS: atom_id res chain seq x y z
N MET A 1 -34.81 -24.64 -24.07
CA MET A 1 -35.06 -23.62 -23.04
C MET A 1 -33.78 -23.48 -22.19
N GLY A 2 -33.14 -22.32 -22.12
CA GLY A 2 -32.12 -22.03 -21.11
C GLY A 2 -30.63 -22.12 -21.51
N SER A 3 -30.13 -21.14 -22.26
CA SER A 3 -28.68 -20.84 -22.31
C SER A 3 -28.37 -19.33 -22.31
N MET A 4 -29.38 -18.46 -22.39
CA MET A 4 -29.21 -17.01 -22.36
C MET A 4 -28.93 -16.43 -20.95
N GLY A 5 -29.22 -17.17 -19.88
CA GLY A 5 -29.03 -16.69 -18.50
C GLY A 5 -27.58 -16.72 -18.01
N VAL A 6 -26.77 -17.65 -18.51
CA VAL A 6 -25.39 -17.86 -18.03
C VAL A 6 -24.47 -16.73 -18.49
N LYS A 7 -24.62 -16.27 -19.74
CA LYS A 7 -23.85 -15.14 -20.29
C LYS A 7 -24.23 -13.81 -19.65
N LEU A 8 -25.49 -13.66 -19.23
CA LEU A 8 -25.97 -12.46 -18.55
C LEU A 8 -25.42 -12.37 -17.12
N LEU A 9 -25.38 -13.48 -16.39
CA LEU A 9 -24.82 -13.56 -15.03
C LEU A 9 -23.32 -13.33 -14.99
N GLU A 10 -22.57 -13.89 -15.95
CA GLU A 10 -21.11 -13.76 -16.03
C GLU A 10 -20.71 -12.32 -16.41
N SER A 11 -21.42 -11.72 -17.37
CA SER A 11 -21.27 -10.30 -17.71
C SER A 11 -21.65 -9.38 -16.55
N ARG A 12 -22.72 -9.67 -15.81
CA ARG A 12 -23.13 -8.95 -14.59
C ARG A 12 -22.08 -9.02 -13.51
N LEU A 13 -21.47 -10.18 -13.30
CA LEU A 13 -20.44 -10.37 -12.28
C LEU A 13 -19.17 -9.57 -12.63
N CYS A 14 -18.74 -9.62 -13.89
CA CYS A 14 -17.65 -8.78 -14.39
C CYS A 14 -17.96 -7.28 -14.20
N LEU A 15 -19.17 -6.83 -14.54
CA LEU A 15 -19.58 -5.43 -14.39
C LEU A 15 -19.64 -4.98 -12.92
N LEU A 16 -19.90 -5.91 -11.98
CA LEU A 16 -19.95 -5.66 -10.55
C LEU A 16 -18.56 -5.70 -9.89
N LEU A 17 -17.60 -6.46 -10.46
CA LEU A 17 -16.22 -6.57 -9.96
C LEU A 17 -15.31 -5.41 -10.40
N LEU A 18 -15.57 -4.82 -11.58
CA LEU A 18 -14.84 -3.67 -12.10
C LEU A 18 -14.91 -2.42 -11.19
N PRO A 19 -16.08 -1.96 -10.70
CA PRO A 19 -16.15 -0.76 -9.88
C PRO A 19 -15.38 -0.85 -8.56
N PRO A 20 -15.45 -1.93 -7.75
CA PRO A 20 -14.61 -2.09 -6.56
C PRO A 20 -13.13 -2.03 -6.89
N LEU A 21 -12.70 -2.66 -7.99
CA LEU A 21 -11.31 -2.68 -8.42
C LEU A 21 -10.85 -1.27 -8.85
N VAL A 22 -11.65 -0.57 -9.65
CA VAL A 22 -11.36 0.80 -10.10
C VAL A 22 -11.32 1.78 -8.92
N ILE A 23 -12.24 1.65 -7.96
CA ILE A 23 -12.24 2.46 -6.74
C ILE A 23 -10.98 2.19 -5.91
N MET A 24 -10.58 0.92 -5.76
CA MET A 24 -9.38 0.56 -5.01
C MET A 24 -8.11 1.11 -5.67
N VAL A 25 -8.02 1.05 -7.00
CA VAL A 25 -6.88 1.60 -7.77
C VAL A 25 -6.88 3.13 -7.75
N ALA A 26 -8.04 3.78 -7.88
CA ALA A 26 -8.16 5.24 -7.83
C ALA A 26 -7.88 5.82 -6.44
N SER A 27 -8.03 5.01 -5.38
CA SER A 27 -7.69 5.40 -4.00
C SER A 27 -6.19 5.55 -3.77
N VAL A 28 -5.35 5.01 -4.67
CA VAL A 28 -3.90 5.16 -4.59
C VAL A 28 -3.52 6.57 -5.05
N GLN A 29 -3.63 7.54 -4.13
CA GLN A 29 -3.12 8.90 -4.32
C GLN A 29 -1.60 8.88 -4.43
N THR A 30 -1.11 8.61 -5.63
CA THR A 30 0.31 8.56 -5.98
C THR A 30 0.74 9.94 -6.47
N PRO A 31 1.80 10.54 -5.89
CA PRO A 31 2.37 11.77 -6.41
C PRO A 31 2.80 11.63 -7.88
N ARG A 32 2.73 12.73 -8.64
CA ARG A 32 3.16 12.72 -10.05
C ARG A 32 4.63 12.29 -10.15
N GLY A 33 4.92 11.43 -11.13
CA GLY A 33 6.27 10.94 -11.39
C GLY A 33 6.70 9.74 -10.54
N LEU A 34 5.80 9.18 -9.72
CA LEU A 34 6.04 7.94 -8.97
C LEU A 34 5.12 6.82 -9.45
N THR A 35 5.62 5.60 -9.41
CA THR A 35 4.77 4.40 -9.49
C THR A 35 4.10 4.12 -8.14
N PRO A 36 2.99 3.36 -8.11
CA PRO A 36 2.37 2.92 -6.85
C PRO A 36 3.35 2.18 -5.93
N SER A 37 4.26 1.37 -6.49
CA SER A 37 5.27 0.63 -5.72
C SER A 37 6.32 1.54 -5.10
N GLN A 38 6.82 2.52 -5.86
CA GLN A 38 7.75 3.53 -5.34
C GLN A 38 7.10 4.35 -4.23
N TRP A 39 5.82 4.70 -4.39
CA TRP A 39 5.10 5.44 -3.36
C TRP A 39 4.81 4.61 -2.11
N PHE A 40 4.56 3.31 -2.27
CA PHE A 40 4.51 2.37 -1.14
C PHE A 40 5.84 2.34 -0.39
N GLU A 41 6.96 2.19 -1.09
CA GLU A 41 8.29 2.17 -0.47
C GLU A 41 8.55 3.44 0.35
N ILE A 42 8.32 4.61 -0.25
CA ILE A 42 8.51 5.92 0.41
C ILE A 42 7.64 6.06 1.66
N GLN A 43 6.40 5.58 1.62
CA GLN A 43 5.49 5.72 2.75
C GLN A 43 5.68 4.65 3.81
N HIS A 44 6.00 3.42 3.44
CA HIS A 44 5.79 2.27 4.33
C HIS A 44 7.05 1.48 4.64
N VAL A 45 8.17 1.72 3.95
CA VAL A 45 9.38 0.92 4.15
C VAL A 45 10.49 1.82 4.69
N ASN A 46 11.04 1.47 5.86
CA ASN A 46 12.18 2.19 6.41
C ASN A 46 12.98 1.30 7.36
N ASN A 47 14.17 0.90 6.95
CA ASN A 47 15.06 0.05 7.74
C ASN A 47 16.06 0.83 8.62
N ARG A 48 15.80 2.12 8.89
CA ARG A 48 16.74 2.93 9.68
C ARG A 48 16.58 2.60 11.17
N PRO A 49 17.67 2.24 11.88
CA PRO A 49 17.64 2.12 13.33
C PRO A 49 17.35 3.48 13.97
N GLY A 50 16.49 3.49 15.02
CA GLY A 50 16.14 4.70 15.74
C GLY A 50 15.29 5.70 14.94
N LEU A 51 14.39 5.21 14.08
CA LEU A 51 13.55 6.04 13.22
C LEU A 51 12.75 7.08 14.03
N ARG A 52 12.99 8.36 13.76
CA ARG A 52 12.17 9.45 14.30
C ARG A 52 10.98 9.72 13.38
N CYS A 53 9.78 9.34 13.81
CA CYS A 53 8.55 9.48 13.00
C CYS A 53 8.35 10.88 12.42
N THR A 54 8.54 11.95 13.21
CA THR A 54 8.41 13.34 12.72
C THR A 54 9.37 13.65 11.58
N ALA A 55 10.60 13.14 11.61
CA ALA A 55 11.58 13.36 10.56
C ALA A 55 11.25 12.52 9.31
N ALA A 56 10.86 11.26 9.50
CA ALA A 56 10.44 10.38 8.40
C ALA A 56 9.21 10.93 7.65
N MET A 57 8.23 11.41 8.41
CA MET A 57 6.99 11.97 7.89
C MET A 57 7.19 13.28 7.12
N ARG A 58 8.29 14.03 7.33
CA ARG A 58 8.58 15.21 6.49
C ARG A 58 8.75 14.83 5.02
N GLY A 59 9.36 13.70 4.72
CA GLY A 59 9.49 13.19 3.35
C GLY A 59 8.11 12.92 2.74
N VAL A 60 7.30 12.12 3.43
CA VAL A 60 5.93 11.76 3.00
C VAL A 60 5.05 13.00 2.82
N ASN A 61 5.03 13.90 3.80
CA ASN A 61 4.18 15.09 3.79
C ASN A 61 4.61 16.11 2.71
N ASN A 62 5.89 16.13 2.32
CA ASN A 62 6.36 17.01 1.24
C ASN A 62 5.81 16.57 -0.12
N TYR A 63 5.71 15.27 -0.37
CA TYR A 63 5.15 14.74 -1.63
C TYR A 63 3.66 15.06 -1.79
N THR A 64 2.89 15.05 -0.70
CA THR A 64 1.43 15.28 -0.73
C THR A 64 1.04 16.72 -0.41
N ARG A 65 2.00 17.55 0.03
CA ARG A 65 1.78 18.92 0.57
C ARG A 65 0.77 18.96 1.72
N ARG A 66 0.58 17.85 2.42
CA ARG A 66 -0.40 17.68 3.50
C ARG A 66 0.26 16.88 4.64
N CYS A 67 -0.08 17.21 5.88
CA CYS A 67 0.28 16.35 7.01
C CYS A 67 -0.64 15.14 7.01
N LYS A 68 -0.08 13.93 6.85
CA LYS A 68 -0.85 12.69 6.96
C LYS A 68 -0.98 12.30 8.43
N ASP A 69 -2.22 12.10 8.88
CA ASP A 69 -2.54 11.89 10.31
C ASP A 69 -1.91 10.64 10.92
N LYS A 70 -1.83 9.57 10.11
CA LYS A 70 -1.28 8.28 10.51
C LYS A 70 -0.49 7.66 9.37
N ASN A 71 0.67 7.13 9.71
CA ASN A 71 1.48 6.33 8.81
C ASN A 71 2.17 5.20 9.58
N THR A 72 2.37 4.08 8.91
CA THR A 72 3.04 2.91 9.48
C THR A 72 4.31 2.66 8.68
N PHE A 73 5.44 2.62 9.37
CA PHE A 73 6.72 2.26 8.78
C PHE A 73 7.08 0.83 9.19
N LEU A 74 7.31 -0.01 8.19
CA LEU A 74 7.83 -1.35 8.32
C LEU A 74 9.36 -1.25 8.44
N HIS A 75 9.90 -1.80 9.52
CA HIS A 75 11.33 -1.90 9.75
C HIS A 75 11.92 -3.06 8.94
N THR A 76 11.97 -2.89 7.62
CA THR A 76 12.40 -3.93 6.67
C THR A 76 12.92 -3.29 5.38
N SER A 77 13.41 -4.13 4.46
CA SER A 77 13.79 -3.73 3.11
C SER A 77 12.64 -3.92 2.12
N PHE A 78 12.65 -3.17 1.01
CA PHE A 78 11.64 -3.34 -0.04
C PHE A 78 11.73 -4.73 -0.68
N ALA A 79 12.95 -5.29 -0.82
CA ALA A 79 13.16 -6.65 -1.31
C ALA A 79 12.44 -7.70 -0.45
N ALA A 80 12.54 -7.60 0.88
CA ALA A 80 11.84 -8.53 1.78
C ALA A 80 10.31 -8.44 1.65
N VAL A 81 9.76 -7.25 1.35
CA VAL A 81 8.32 -7.10 1.06
C VAL A 81 7.97 -7.79 -0.26
N VAL A 82 8.80 -7.64 -1.29
CA VAL A 82 8.61 -8.31 -2.59
C VAL A 82 8.69 -9.82 -2.44
N ASP A 83 9.69 -10.34 -1.73
CA ASP A 83 9.86 -11.77 -1.52
C ASP A 83 8.69 -12.38 -0.72
N ALA A 84 8.17 -11.66 0.29
CA ALA A 84 6.97 -12.06 1.01
C ALA A 84 5.73 -12.09 0.09
N THR A 85 5.65 -11.18 -0.88
CA THR A 85 4.54 -11.14 -1.85
C THR A 85 4.62 -12.28 -2.87
N LEU A 86 5.83 -12.69 -3.25
CA LEU A 86 6.08 -13.80 -4.16
C LEU A 86 6.03 -15.18 -3.46
N GLY A 87 5.90 -15.20 -2.13
CA GLY A 87 5.94 -16.44 -1.34
C GLY A 87 7.32 -17.11 -1.31
N LEU A 88 8.38 -16.35 -1.62
CA LEU A 88 9.76 -16.84 -1.68
C LEU A 88 10.48 -16.75 -0.32
N SER A 89 9.88 -16.07 0.67
CA SER A 89 10.45 -15.93 2.02
C SER A 89 9.81 -16.88 3.04
N PRO A 90 10.56 -17.38 4.04
CA PRO A 90 9.95 -17.87 5.29
C PRO A 90 9.09 -16.74 5.93
N PRO A 91 8.08 -17.07 6.76
CA PRO A 91 7.24 -16.07 7.41
C PRO A 91 8.15 -15.04 8.09
N LEU A 92 7.80 -13.74 7.99
CA LEU A 92 8.58 -12.63 8.57
C LEU A 92 8.90 -12.96 10.03
N ASP A 93 10.10 -13.52 10.27
CA ASP A 93 10.49 -14.02 11.57
C ASP A 93 10.60 -12.83 12.51
N GLY A 94 9.66 -12.76 13.47
CA GLY A 94 9.88 -12.34 14.85
C GLY A 94 10.52 -10.97 15.16
N GLY A 95 10.78 -10.12 14.17
CA GLY A 95 11.56 -8.88 14.36
C GLY A 95 11.08 -7.66 13.58
N SER A 96 9.98 -7.77 12.82
CA SER A 96 9.36 -6.63 12.14
C SER A 96 8.64 -5.73 13.15
N THR A 97 9.40 -4.94 13.91
CA THR A 97 8.83 -3.88 14.74
C THR A 97 8.26 -2.82 13.81
N SER A 98 6.96 -2.59 13.88
CA SER A 98 6.30 -1.52 13.12
C SER A 98 6.20 -0.28 13.98
N ASP A 99 6.76 0.83 13.53
CA ASP A 99 6.61 2.12 14.19
C ASP A 99 5.42 2.87 13.59
N SER A 100 4.44 3.16 14.44
CA SER A 100 3.21 3.87 14.07
C SER A 100 2.86 4.90 15.14
N GLN A 101 3.18 6.16 14.88
CA GLN A 101 2.81 7.28 15.75
C GLN A 101 1.78 8.18 15.05
N ARG A 102 0.79 8.67 15.81
CA ARG A 102 -0.10 9.75 15.35
C ARG A 102 0.71 11.04 15.40
N VAL A 103 0.93 11.67 14.25
CA VAL A 103 1.60 12.96 14.19
C VAL A 103 0.57 14.01 14.64
N ARG A 104 0.74 14.56 15.84
CA ARG A 104 -0.01 15.76 16.25
C ARG A 104 0.54 16.97 15.49
N PRO A 105 -0.31 17.95 15.12
CA PRO A 105 0.11 19.17 14.44
C PRO A 105 1.17 19.94 15.23
#